data_AF-A0A430UZV6-F1
#
_entry.id   AF-A0A430UZV6-F1
#
_cell.length_a   1.000
_cell.length_b   1.000
_cell.length_c   1.000
_cell.angle_alpha   90.00
_cell.angle_beta   90.00
_cell.angle_gamma   90.00
#
_symmetry.space_group_name_H-M   'P 1'
#
loop_
_entity.id
_entity.type
_entity.pdbx_description
1 polymer ?
#
loop_
_entity_poly.entity_id
_entity_poly.type
_entity_poly.pdbx_seq_one_letter_code
_entity_poly.pdbx_strand_id
1 'polypeptide(L)'
;MSVDLIKALILLWALLTQGLPEGWDVAVGARLSLGLDGVALEVGIDPVAIYRRPPPWPWEELCGLDALGAVFVNPDAEALGCRNTLDHELNHAWQYRAYGLAYALSYPAHPGLWEPSRPWEEIPYSPRVLLHPLIRLAIPYDP
;
A
#
# COMPACT_ATOMS: atom_id res chain seq x y z
N MET A 1 2.00 -21.18 -5.40
CA MET A 1 2.26 -19.73 -5.53
C MET A 1 1.09 -19.09 -6.24
N SER A 2 0.60 -17.95 -5.76
CA SER A 2 -0.41 -17.15 -6.43
C SER A 2 0.03 -15.69 -6.50
N VAL A 3 -0.44 -14.99 -7.53
CA VAL A 3 -0.22 -13.56 -7.71
C VAL A 3 -1.59 -12.86 -7.74
N ASP A 4 -1.73 -11.78 -6.98
CA ASP A 4 -2.91 -10.92 -7.04
C ASP A 4 -2.91 -10.17 -8.38
N LEU A 5 -3.84 -10.55 -9.26
CA LEU A 5 -3.91 -10.01 -10.62
C LEU A 5 -4.17 -8.50 -10.61
N ILE A 6 -5.02 -8.01 -9.71
CA ILE A 6 -5.39 -6.59 -9.67
C ILE A 6 -4.16 -5.78 -9.28
N LYS A 7 -3.46 -6.17 -8.20
CA LYS A 7 -2.23 -5.51 -7.77
C LYS A 7 -1.13 -5.58 -8.84
N ALA A 8 -0.98 -6.74 -9.50
CA ALA A 8 0.02 -6.91 -10.55
C ALA A 8 -0.24 -5.96 -11.74
N LEU A 9 -1.49 -5.86 -12.20
CA LEU A 9 -1.89 -4.96 -13.29
C LEU A 9 -1.69 -3.50 -12.91
N ILE A 10 -2.07 -3.14 -11.68
CA ILE A 10 -1.89 -1.82 -11.11
C ILE A 10 -0.40 -1.43 -11.10
N LEU A 11 0.47 -2.31 -10.60
CA LEU A 11 1.91 -2.07 -10.54
C LEU A 11 2.53 -1.95 -11.94
N LEU A 12 2.15 -2.83 -12.86
CA LEU A 12 2.62 -2.78 -14.26
C LEU A 12 2.18 -1.47 -14.93
N TRP A 13 0.94 -1.04 -14.71
CA TRP A 13 0.44 0.23 -15.22
C TRP A 13 1.20 1.42 -14.65
N ALA A 14 1.48 1.42 -13.35
CA ALA A 14 2.30 2.45 -12.71
C ALA A 14 3.70 2.50 -13.33
N LEU A 15 4.37 1.36 -13.51
CA LEU A 15 5.70 1.30 -14.14
C LEU A 15 5.69 1.79 -15.60
N LEU A 16 4.64 1.46 -16.36
CA LEU A 16 4.51 1.88 -17.76
C LEU A 16 4.26 3.39 -17.90
N THR A 17 3.43 3.96 -17.02
CA THR A 17 3.03 5.37 -17.12
C THR A 17 3.96 6.32 -16.39
N GLN A 18 4.57 5.86 -15.30
CA GLN A 18 5.45 6.67 -14.46
C GLN A 18 6.92 6.39 -14.73
N GLY A 19 7.29 5.22 -15.24
CA GLY A 19 8.68 4.77 -15.33
C GLY A 19 9.16 4.08 -14.06
N LEU A 20 10.48 3.93 -13.90
CA LEU A 20 11.06 3.31 -12.70
C LEU A 20 10.89 4.23 -11.48
N PRO A 21 10.57 3.68 -10.29
CA PRO A 21 10.48 4.45 -9.06
C PRO A 21 11.87 4.77 -8.49
N GLU A 22 11.95 5.83 -7.70
CA GLU A 22 13.14 6.20 -6.94
C GLU A 22 13.38 5.29 -5.71
N GLY A 23 12.35 4.53 -5.28
CA GLY A 23 12.47 3.58 -4.18
C GLY A 23 11.35 2.56 -4.14
N TRP A 24 11.48 1.59 -3.23
CA TRP A 24 10.48 0.56 -2.97
C TRP A 24 10.30 0.37 -1.46
N ASP A 25 9.04 0.30 -1.02
CA ASP A 25 8.69 -0.30 0.26
C ASP A 25 8.22 -1.74 0.02
N VAL A 26 8.87 -2.71 0.64
CA VAL A 26 8.54 -4.13 0.44
C VAL A 26 8.11 -4.74 1.77
N ALA A 27 6.81 -5.02 1.88
CA ALA A 27 6.29 -5.77 3.00
C ALA A 27 6.48 -7.27 2.78
N VAL A 28 7.03 -7.94 3.78
CA VAL A 28 7.15 -9.41 3.82
C VAL A 28 6.46 -9.89 5.09
N GLY A 29 5.54 -10.84 4.95
CA GLY A 29 4.80 -11.41 6.07
C GLY A 29 4.74 -12.92 5.97
N ALA A 30 4.70 -13.60 7.11
CA ALA A 30 4.48 -15.04 7.18
C ALA A 30 3.32 -15.33 8.13
N ARG A 31 2.46 -16.28 7.77
CA ARG A 31 1.36 -16.76 8.62
C ARG A 31 1.18 -18.26 8.46
N LEU A 32 0.78 -18.94 9.54
CA LEU A 32 0.34 -20.32 9.46
C LEU A 32 -1.16 -20.34 9.15
N SER A 33 -1.53 -21.09 8.12
CA SER A 33 -2.89 -21.31 7.67
C SER A 33 -3.30 -22.73 8.06
N LEU A 34 -4.42 -22.85 8.77
CA LEU A 34 -4.99 -24.12 9.20
C LEU A 34 -6.27 -24.34 8.39
N GLY A 35 -6.22 -25.27 7.44
CA GLY A 35 -7.34 -25.62 6.58
C GLY A 35 -7.76 -27.08 6.75
N LEU A 36 -8.84 -27.45 6.06
CA LEU A 36 -9.28 -28.86 6.01
C LEU A 36 -8.23 -29.78 5.36
N ASP A 37 -7.38 -29.22 4.49
CA ASP A 37 -6.34 -29.93 3.76
C ASP A 37 -4.97 -29.92 4.49
N GLY A 38 -4.94 -29.48 5.75
CA GLY A 38 -3.74 -29.48 6.59
C GLY A 38 -3.23 -28.09 6.97
N VAL A 39 -1.96 -28.04 7.39
CA VAL A 39 -1.26 -26.82 7.79
C VAL A 39 -0.43 -26.32 6.61
N ALA A 40 -0.46 -25.03 6.34
CA ALA A 40 0.42 -24.41 5.37
C ALA A 40 1.11 -23.17 5.96
N LEU A 41 2.40 -23.02 5.70
CA LEU A 41 3.10 -21.75 5.89
C LEU A 41 2.81 -20.88 4.66
N GLU A 42 2.13 -19.76 4.87
CA GLU A 42 1.89 -18.76 3.84
C GLU A 42 2.87 -17.61 4.01
N VAL A 43 3.69 -17.37 2.97
CA VAL A 43 4.58 -16.20 2.89
C VAL A 43 3.98 -15.22 1.87
N GLY A 44 3.75 -13.99 2.31
CA GLY A 44 3.28 -12.87 1.50
C GLY A 44 4.40 -11.89 1.20
N ILE A 45 4.46 -11.39 -0.03
CA ILE A 45 5.36 -10.32 -0.46
C ILE A 45 4.55 -9.26 -1.19
N ASP A 46 4.71 -8.00 -0.81
CA ASP A 46 3.95 -6.88 -1.37
C ASP A 46 4.81 -5.62 -1.53
N PRO A 47 5.38 -5.39 -2.72
CA PRO A 47 6.13 -4.19 -3.03
C PRO A 47 5.19 -3.02 -3.36
N VAL A 48 5.57 -1.83 -2.91
CA VAL A 48 4.95 -0.55 -3.24
C VAL A 48 6.03 0.35 -3.80
N ALA A 49 5.77 0.89 -4.99
CA ALA A 49 6.69 1.80 -5.67
C ALA A 49 6.64 3.19 -5.03
N ILE A 50 7.79 3.82 -4.81
CA ILE A 50 7.89 5.17 -4.23
C ILE A 50 8.40 6.11 -5.32
N TYR A 51 7.58 7.11 -5.66
CA TYR A 51 7.89 8.17 -6.59
C TYR A 51 8.11 9.50 -5.86
N ARG A 52 9.23 10.17 -6.12
CA ARG A 52 9.52 11.53 -5.57
C ARG A 52 9.42 12.60 -6.65
N ARG A 53 8.32 12.56 -7.40
CA ARG A 53 8.05 13.43 -8.54
C ARG A 53 6.54 13.60 -8.77
N PRO A 54 6.12 14.66 -9.48
CA PRO A 54 4.72 14.84 -9.87
C PRO A 54 4.13 13.63 -10.61
N PRO A 55 2.96 13.13 -10.19
CA PRO A 55 2.16 12.26 -11.03
C PRO A 55 1.61 13.03 -12.25
N PRO A 56 1.12 12.34 -13.30
CA PRO A 56 0.63 12.97 -14.53
C PRO A 56 -0.76 13.60 -14.38
N TRP A 57 -1.31 13.68 -13.16
CA TRP A 57 -2.60 14.28 -12.85
C TRP A 57 -2.43 15.39 -11.80
N PRO A 58 -3.40 16.33 -11.69
CA PRO A 58 -3.29 17.46 -10.78
C PRO A 58 -3.14 17.01 -9.31
N TRP A 59 -2.16 17.59 -8.62
CA TRP A 59 -1.81 17.27 -7.24
C TRP A 59 -1.12 18.44 -6.50
N GLU A 60 -1.19 19.64 -7.07
CA GLU A 60 -0.38 20.81 -6.70
C GLU A 60 -0.58 21.27 -5.24
N GLU A 61 -1.71 20.90 -4.63
CA GLU A 61 -2.04 21.17 -3.23
C GLU A 61 -1.84 19.95 -2.31
N LEU A 62 -1.44 18.80 -2.86
CA LEU A 62 -1.23 17.57 -2.12
C LEU A 62 0.24 17.44 -1.70
N CYS A 63 0.45 17.05 -0.45
CA CYS A 63 1.78 16.73 0.04
C CYS A 63 2.26 15.37 -0.43
N GLY A 64 1.34 14.42 -0.58
CA GLY A 64 1.59 13.09 -1.12
C GLY A 64 0.29 12.48 -1.63
N LEU A 65 0.44 11.31 -2.24
CA LEU A 65 -0.70 10.54 -2.72
C LEU A 65 -0.33 9.05 -2.77
N ASP A 66 -1.15 8.22 -2.13
CA ASP A 66 -1.23 6.80 -2.41
C ASP A 66 -2.23 6.57 -3.56
N ALA A 67 -1.75 6.01 -4.67
CA ALA A 67 -2.61 5.70 -5.80
C ALA A 67 -2.02 4.54 -6.59
N LEU A 68 -2.88 3.61 -7.00
CA LEU A 68 -2.50 2.55 -7.94
C LEU A 68 -1.24 1.78 -7.48
N GLY A 69 -1.20 1.35 -6.22
CA GLY A 69 -0.09 0.53 -5.70
C GLY A 69 1.25 1.26 -5.70
N ALA A 70 1.22 2.59 -5.79
CA ALA A 70 2.36 3.47 -5.75
C ALA A 70 2.10 4.60 -4.75
N VAL A 71 3.18 5.12 -4.20
CA VAL A 71 3.21 6.27 -3.33
C VAL A 71 3.94 7.39 -4.06
N PHE A 72 3.30 8.54 -4.17
CA PHE A 72 3.88 9.77 -4.72
C PHE A 72 4.13 10.74 -3.58
N VAL A 73 5.35 11.26 -3.46
CA VAL A 73 5.72 12.25 -2.46
C VAL A 73 6.03 13.56 -3.16
N ASN A 74 5.34 14.63 -2.75
CA ASN A 74 5.61 15.97 -3.26
C ASN A 74 7.01 16.42 -2.86
N PRO A 75 7.89 16.75 -3.83
CA PRO A 75 9.21 17.28 -3.49
C PRO A 75 9.12 18.58 -2.68
N ASP A 76 8.01 19.32 -2.81
CA ASP A 76 7.73 20.56 -2.08
C ASP A 76 6.84 20.35 -0.84
N ALA A 77 6.63 19.11 -0.38
CA ALA A 77 5.75 18.80 0.76
C ALA A 77 6.10 19.61 2.03
N GLU A 78 7.39 19.85 2.29
CA GLU A 78 7.83 20.67 3.43
C GLU A 78 7.40 22.14 3.29
N ALA A 79 7.44 22.69 2.07
CA ALA A 79 6.99 24.06 1.80
C ALA A 79 5.47 24.20 1.93
N LEU A 80 4.72 23.12 1.69
CA LEU A 80 3.29 23.01 1.96
C LEU A 80 2.97 22.81 3.45
N GLY A 81 3.99 22.74 4.32
CA GLY A 81 3.83 22.58 5.77
C GLY A 81 3.63 21.13 6.22
N CYS A 82 3.78 20.17 5.33
CA CYS A 82 3.65 18.75 5.67
C CYS A 82 4.95 18.18 6.24
N ARG A 83 4.79 17.18 7.12
CA ARG A 83 5.88 16.43 7.73
C ARG A 83 5.59 14.95 7.60
N ASN A 84 6.63 14.14 7.46
CA ASN A 84 6.53 12.67 7.38
C ASN A 84 5.58 12.17 6.27
N THR A 85 5.49 12.90 5.15
CA THR A 85 4.59 12.57 4.04
C THR A 85 4.79 11.13 3.55
N LEU A 86 6.03 10.67 3.39
CA LEU A 86 6.27 9.30 2.97
C LEU A 86 5.66 8.27 3.94
N ASP A 87 5.86 8.46 5.25
CA ASP A 87 5.31 7.56 6.26
C ASP A 87 3.78 7.61 6.27
N HIS A 88 3.21 8.79 5.99
CA HIS A 88 1.78 8.99 5.84
C HIS A 88 1.22 8.17 4.67
N GLU A 89 1.78 8.35 3.47
CA GLU A 89 1.32 7.60 2.28
C GLU A 89 1.58 6.09 2.40
N LEU A 90 2.69 5.68 3.04
CA LEU A 90 2.94 4.27 3.32
C LEU A 90 1.94 3.67 4.31
N ASN A 91 1.34 4.47 5.19
CA ASN A 91 0.25 3.98 6.02
C ASN A 91 -1.00 3.65 5.22
N HIS A 92 -1.37 4.44 4.20
CA HIS A 92 -2.47 4.07 3.30
C HIS A 92 -2.17 2.78 2.54
N ALA A 93 -0.93 2.58 2.12
CA ALA A 93 -0.51 1.29 1.56
C ALA A 93 -0.72 0.13 2.55
N TRP A 94 -0.46 0.35 3.85
CA TRP A 94 -0.76 -0.63 4.89
C TRP A 94 -2.25 -0.81 5.18
N GLN A 95 -3.07 0.25 5.09
CA GLN A 95 -4.53 0.15 5.14
C GLN A 95 -5.01 -0.77 4.00
N TYR A 96 -4.50 -0.60 2.79
CA TYR A 96 -4.84 -1.49 1.68
C TYR A 96 -4.32 -2.93 1.88
N ARG A 97 -3.10 -3.13 2.40
CA ARG A 97 -2.56 -4.47 2.73
C ARG A 97 -3.40 -5.23 3.75
N ALA A 98 -3.96 -4.51 4.72
CA ALA A 98 -4.79 -5.05 5.78
C ALA A 98 -6.25 -5.25 5.35
N TYR A 99 -6.85 -4.28 4.67
CA TYR A 99 -8.30 -4.23 4.43
C TYR A 99 -8.72 -4.48 2.97
N GLY A 100 -7.78 -4.44 2.03
CA GLY A 100 -8.02 -4.71 0.61
C GLY A 100 -9.12 -3.83 0.01
N LEU A 101 -10.10 -4.46 -0.65
CA LEU A 101 -11.24 -3.76 -1.26
C LEU A 101 -12.10 -3.00 -0.24
N ALA A 102 -12.13 -3.39 1.03
CA ALA A 102 -12.92 -2.68 2.04
C ALA A 102 -12.40 -1.24 2.24
N TYR A 103 -11.08 -1.03 2.19
CA TYR A 103 -10.49 0.30 2.18
C TYR A 103 -11.00 1.10 0.97
N ALA A 104 -10.78 0.58 -0.24
CA ALA A 104 -11.14 1.26 -1.48
C ALA A 104 -12.65 1.61 -1.60
N LEU A 105 -13.52 0.76 -1.05
CA LEU A 105 -14.98 0.98 -1.09
C LEU A 105 -15.47 1.93 0.00
N SER A 106 -14.82 1.94 1.17
CA SER A 106 -15.26 2.76 2.30
C SER A 106 -14.61 4.13 2.35
N TYR A 107 -13.43 4.31 1.74
CA TYR A 107 -12.71 5.57 1.73
C TYR A 107 -13.54 6.74 1.14
N PRO A 108 -14.23 6.61 -0.01
CA PRO A 108 -15.04 7.71 -0.55
C PRO A 108 -16.26 8.05 0.30
N ALA A 109 -16.82 7.06 1.01
CA ALA A 109 -18.01 7.23 1.84
C ALA A 109 -17.69 7.77 3.24
N HIS A 110 -16.52 7.40 3.77
CA HIS A 110 -16.11 7.65 5.15
C HIS A 110 -14.60 7.95 5.24
N PRO A 111 -14.12 9.05 4.65
CA PRO A 111 -12.69 9.36 4.60
C PRO A 111 -12.08 9.52 6.00
N GLY A 112 -12.84 10.04 6.98
CA GLY A 112 -12.37 10.19 8.36
C GLY A 112 -12.11 8.89 9.14
N LEU A 113 -12.39 7.71 8.56
CA LEU A 113 -11.93 6.43 9.12
C LEU A 113 -10.46 6.14 8.77
N TRP A 114 -9.96 6.76 7.71
CA TRP A 114 -8.71 6.43 7.05
C TRP A 114 -7.71 7.59 7.06
N GLU A 115 -8.24 8.81 7.04
CA GLU A 115 -7.51 10.07 7.06
C GLU A 115 -7.65 10.78 8.41
N PRO A 116 -6.60 11.45 8.89
CA PRO A 116 -6.74 12.42 9.97
C PRO A 116 -7.55 13.64 9.51
N SER A 117 -8.07 14.39 10.46
CA SER A 117 -8.81 15.62 10.16
C SER A 117 -7.89 16.76 9.67
N ARG A 118 -6.60 16.68 10.02
CA ARG A 118 -5.56 17.66 9.71
C ARG A 118 -4.26 16.96 9.27
N PRO A 119 -3.48 17.54 8.33
CA PRO A 119 -2.27 16.90 7.77
C PRO A 119 -1.15 16.60 8.77
N TRP A 120 -1.14 17.30 9.91
CA TRP A 120 -0.12 17.13 10.95
C TRP A 120 -0.53 16.15 12.05
N GLU A 121 -1.76 15.64 12.02
CA GLU A 121 -2.22 14.62 12.97
C GLU A 121 -1.72 13.24 12.55
N GLU A 122 -1.56 12.36 13.53
CA GLU A 122 -1.19 10.97 13.25
C GLU A 122 -2.30 10.27 12.46
N ILE A 123 -1.93 9.52 11.42
CA ILE A 123 -2.87 8.66 10.72
C ILE A 123 -3.47 7.64 11.69
N PRO A 124 -4.77 7.33 11.58
CA PRO A 124 -5.40 6.21 12.26
C PRO A 124 -4.55 4.92 12.17
N TYR A 125 -4.35 4.27 13.32
CA TYR A 125 -3.55 3.05 13.40
C TYR A 125 -4.01 2.02 12.36
N SER A 126 -3.08 1.60 11.52
CA SER A 126 -3.30 0.59 10.49
C SER A 126 -2.61 -0.70 10.91
N PRO A 127 -3.34 -1.81 11.09
CA PRO A 127 -2.73 -3.09 11.46
C PRO A 127 -1.63 -3.47 10.45
N ARG A 128 -0.44 -3.79 10.96
CA ARG A 128 0.69 -4.25 10.13
C ARG A 128 0.56 -5.73 9.78
N VAL A 129 -0.56 -6.08 9.15
CA VAL A 129 -0.88 -7.44 8.67
C VAL A 129 -0.97 -7.46 7.16
N LEU A 130 -0.42 -8.52 6.56
CA LEU A 130 -0.33 -8.68 5.12
C LEU A 130 -1.36 -9.71 4.63
N LEU A 131 -2.64 -9.34 4.67
CA LEU A 131 -3.75 -10.24 4.29
C LEU A 131 -3.89 -10.36 2.77
N HIS A 132 -3.64 -9.26 2.06
CA HIS A 132 -3.78 -9.16 0.62
C HIS A 132 -2.43 -8.86 -0.05
N PRO A 133 -1.41 -9.75 0.01
CA PRO A 133 -0.14 -9.50 -0.67
C PRO A 133 -0.26 -9.63 -2.20
N LEU A 134 0.60 -8.93 -2.94
CA LEU A 134 0.80 -9.16 -4.38
C LEU A 134 1.20 -10.61 -4.68
N ILE A 135 2.16 -11.17 -3.95
CA ILE A 135 2.63 -12.54 -4.13
C ILE A 135 2.34 -13.33 -2.86
N ARG A 136 1.71 -14.50 -3.01
CA ARG A 136 1.51 -15.46 -1.92
C ARG A 136 2.13 -16.80 -2.26
N LEU A 137 3.01 -17.28 -1.39
CA LEU A 137 3.63 -18.59 -1.43
C LEU A 137 2.98 -19.44 -0.34
N ALA A 138 2.21 -20.46 -0.73
CA ALA A 138 1.73 -21.48 0.18
C ALA A 138 2.70 -22.66 0.15
N ILE A 139 3.35 -22.91 1.27
CA ILE A 139 4.25 -24.03 1.48
C ILE A 139 3.50 -25.03 2.36
N PRO A 140 3.08 -26.20 1.84
CA PRO A 140 2.46 -27.21 2.66
C PRO A 140 3.41 -27.62 3.78
N TYR A 141 2.89 -27.70 4.99
CA TYR A 141 3.63 -28.15 6.16
C TYR A 141 3.09 -29.52 6.53
N ASP A 142 3.79 -30.56 6.09
CA ASP A 142 3.60 -31.93 6.57
C ASP A 142 4.61 -32.14 7.72
N PRO A 143 4.16 -32.20 8.99
CA PRO A 143 5.03 -32.45 10.14
C PRO A 143 5.63 -33.86 10.15
#